data_AF-A0AAU7XP80-F1
#
_entry.id   AF-A0AAU7XP80-F1
#
_cell.length_a   1.000
_cell.length_b   1.000
_cell.length_c   1.000
_cell.angle_alpha   90.00
_cell.angle_beta   90.00
_cell.angle_gamma   90.00
#
_symmetry.space_group_name_H-M   'P 1'
#
loop_
_entity.id
_entity.type
_entity.pdbx_description
1 polymer ?
#
loop_
_entity_poly.entity_id
_entity_poly.type
_entity_poly.pdbx_seq_one_letter_code
_entity_poly.pdbx_strand_id
1 'polypeptide(L)' 'MPISVFDLFKIGVGPSSSHTVGPMQAAFKSWIHRISAALWITR' A
#
# COMPACT_ATOMS: atom_id res chain seq x y z
N MET A 1 -13.52 8.88 -14.32
CA MET A 1 -12.51 7.87 -13.93
C MET A 1 -13.14 6.50 -14.21
N PRO A 2 -12.55 5.64 -15.05
CA PRO A 2 -13.06 4.30 -15.25
C PRO A 2 -12.89 3.50 -13.94
N ILE A 3 -13.89 2.69 -13.59
CA ILE A 3 -13.83 1.72 -12.50
C ILE A 3 -13.70 0.34 -13.12
N SER A 4 -12.71 -0.44 -12.67
CA SER A 4 -12.49 -1.80 -13.13
C SER A 4 -13.22 -2.81 -12.24
N VAL A 5 -13.57 -3.97 -12.78
CA VAL A 5 -14.03 -5.13 -11.98
C VAL A 5 -12.96 -5.52 -10.95
N PHE A 6 -11.68 -5.35 -11.30
CA PHE A 6 -10.56 -5.59 -10.38
C PHE A 6 -10.49 -4.57 -9.23
N ASP A 7 -11.13 -3.40 -9.36
CA ASP A 7 -11.19 -2.45 -8.24
C ASP A 7 -12.19 -2.86 -7.17
N LEU A 8 -13.23 -3.60 -7.56
CA LEU A 8 -14.28 -4.12 -6.69
C LEU A 8 -13.85 -5.43 -6.02
N PHE A 9 -13.20 -6.33 -6.78
CA PHE A 9 -12.82 -7.66 -6.32
C PHE A 9 -11.29 -7.78 -6.23
N LYS A 10 -10.74 -7.27 -5.12
CA LYS A 10 -9.30 -7.36 -4.79
C LYS A 10 -9.04 -8.46 -3.77
N ILE A 11 -7.97 -9.21 -3.97
CA ILE A 11 -7.43 -10.16 -2.98
C ILE A 11 -6.85 -9.34 -1.83
N GLY A 12 -7.27 -9.66 -0.60
CA GLY A 12 -6.89 -8.93 0.61
C GLY A 12 -6.79 -9.84 1.83
N VAL A 13 -6.57 -9.23 2.99
CA VAL A 13 -6.43 -9.94 4.27
C VAL A 13 -7.26 -9.24 5.34
N GLY A 14 -7.86 -10.03 6.23
CA GLY A 14 -8.60 -9.56 7.41
C GLY A 14 -10.12 -9.40 7.22
N PRO A 15 -10.85 -9.01 8.28
CA PRO A 15 -12.30 -8.81 8.25
C PRO A 15 -12.72 -7.47 7.61
N SER A 16 -11.79 -6.52 7.43
CA SER A 16 -12.10 -5.15 6.96
C SER A 16 -10.96 -4.52 6.16
N SER A 17 -11.29 -4.01 4.97
CA SER A 17 -10.36 -3.30 4.09
C SER A 17 -9.90 -1.95 4.64
N SER A 18 -10.76 -1.21 5.35
CA SER A 18 -10.44 0.12 5.89
C SER A 18 -9.53 0.08 7.11
N HIS A 19 -9.62 -1.00 7.90
CA HIS A 19 -8.86 -1.14 9.15
C HIS A 19 -7.69 -2.14 9.03
N THR A 20 -7.66 -2.97 7.98
CA THR A 20 -6.57 -3.95 7.76
C THR A 20 -5.74 -3.58 6.53
N VAL A 21 -6.31 -3.74 5.33
CA VAL A 21 -5.56 -3.66 4.07
C VAL A 21 -5.11 -2.24 3.76
N GLY A 22 -5.95 -1.24 4.06
CA GLY A 22 -5.65 0.19 3.88
C GLY A 22 -4.45 0.65 4.72
N PRO A 23 -4.49 0.51 6.06
CA PRO A 23 -3.37 0.86 6.93
C PRO A 23 -2.09 0.08 6.58
N MET A 24 -2.19 -1.20 6.25
CA MET A 24 -1.04 -2.02 5.82
C MET A 24 -0.36 -1.47 4.56
N GLN A 25 -1.13 -1.15 3.52
CA GLN A 25 -0.57 -0.58 2.29
C GLN A 25 0.03 0.80 2.51
N ALA A 26 -0.58 1.63 3.36
CA ALA A 26 -0.05 2.96 3.70
C ALA A 26 1.29 2.84 4.42
N ALA A 27 1.40 1.96 5.42
CA ALA A 27 2.63 1.72 6.16
C ALA A 27 3.76 1.23 5.23
N PHE A 28 3.47 0.24 4.38
CA PHE A 28 4.43 -0.31 3.42
C PHE A 28 4.96 0.76 2.44
N LYS A 29 4.07 1.56 1.86
CA LYS A 29 4.45 2.65 0.93
C LYS A 29 5.31 3.69 1.63
N SER A 30 4.91 4.14 2.81
CA SER A 30 5.67 5.11 3.61
C SER A 30 7.05 4.57 3.99
N TRP A 31 7.13 3.29 4.35
CA TRP A 31 8.40 2.64 4.70
C TRP A 31 9.36 2.56 3.52
N ILE A 32 8.90 2.06 2.36
CA ILE A 32 9.71 2.00 1.15
C ILE A 32 10.20 3.38 0.73
N HIS A 33 9.33 4.38 0.80
CA HIS A 33 9.71 5.75 0.48
C HIS A 33 10.88 6.23 1.35
N ARG A 34 10.83 5.99 2.66
CA ARG A 34 11.90 6.36 3.60
C ARG A 34 13.19 5.60 3.34
N ILE A 35 13.12 4.29 3.12
CA ILE A 35 14.31 3.47 2.83
C ILE A 35 14.96 3.90 1.52
N SER A 36 14.16 4.13 0.48
CA SER A 36 14.67 4.57 -0.81
C SER A 36 15.40 5.90 -0.66
N ALA A 37 14.78 6.88 0.01
CA ALA A 37 15.42 8.17 0.28
C ALA A 37 16.75 8.03 1.05
N ALA A 38 16.82 7.13 2.03
CA ALA A 38 18.06 6.87 2.78
C ALA A 38 19.15 6.22 1.90
N LEU A 39 18.78 5.25 1.06
CA LEU A 39 19.68 4.59 0.11
C LEU A 39 20.21 5.54 -0.98
N TRP A 40 19.42 6.52 -1.40
CA TRP A 40 19.83 7.57 -2.34
C TRP A 40 20.88 8.52 -1.75
N ILE A 41 20.91 8.68 -0.42
CA ILE A 41 21.89 9.54 0.27
C ILE A 41 23.21 8.78 0.51
N THR A 42 23.17 7.44 0.57
CA THR A 42 24.33 6.59 0.86
C THR A 42 25.02 6.01 -0.38
N ARG A 43 24.55 6.35 -1.59
CA ARG A 43 25.18 6.02 -2.87
C ARG A 43 25.69 7.29 -3.55
#